data_AF-A0A5S4EI44-F1
#
_entry.id   AF-A0A5S4EI44-F1
#
_cell.length_a   1.000
_cell.length_b   1.000
_cell.length_c   1.000
_cell.angle_alpha   90.00
_cell.angle_beta   90.00
_cell.angle_gamma   90.00
#
_symmetry.space_group_name_H-M   'P 1'
#
loop_
_entity.id
_entity.type
_entity.pdbx_description
1 polymer ?
#
loop_
_entity_poly.entity_id
_entity_poly.type
_entity_poly.pdbx_seq_one_letter_code
_entity_poly.pdbx_strand_id
1 'polypeptide(L)'
;MLRDLDYQGRVLARLGDYLTELSGQKLKADKIVASNAQETDPDLKRPVPDFPLKTWEVLCASGKLSDSRLAVPYSTRQDGICRAVPDIVFKVPTGGGKTFLAVAALSKIFGQYLGRKEGFVLWIVPNEAIYTQTRRQLADRHHPYRQMLDVLSGNAVRLLEKADQLDARDVESHLCVMLLMLQAGNRENKDSLKMFRDRGDVDGFCPPEWEQHAHAAALAANPNLDIYDLAGSSYPWPQVKDSLGNALRLIRPVVVMDEGHKAVSELAFSTLYGFNPCFVLELTATPKDVAPTGGKNPKPGHHANVLVEVKSISLDRGGMIKMPLNLDPRSGTDRRTALDRLRDLDTSA
;
A
#
# COMPACT_ATOMS: atom_id res chain seq x y z
N MET A 1 10.22 -2.28 25.53
CA MET A 1 9.93 -3.52 24.76
C MET A 1 8.45 -3.49 24.43
N LEU A 2 8.06 -3.54 23.16
CA LEU A 2 6.64 -3.66 22.78
C LEU A 2 6.11 -4.99 23.34
N ARG A 3 4.94 -4.96 23.99
CA ARG A 3 4.26 -6.16 24.47
C ARG A 3 3.85 -6.98 23.26
N ASP A 4 4.26 -8.24 23.20
CA ASP A 4 3.80 -9.16 22.15
C ASP A 4 2.33 -9.48 22.40
N LEU A 5 1.47 -9.18 21.42
CA LEU A 5 0.03 -9.39 21.51
C LEU A 5 -0.34 -10.56 20.61
N ASP A 6 -0.97 -11.60 21.16
CA ASP A 6 -1.28 -12.83 20.42
C ASP A 6 -2.01 -12.59 19.09
N TYR A 7 -2.89 -11.58 19.01
CA TYR A 7 -3.58 -11.27 17.76
C TYR A 7 -2.64 -10.72 16.68
N GLN A 8 -1.59 -9.97 17.06
CA GLN A 8 -0.59 -9.48 16.13
C GLN A 8 0.22 -10.64 15.56
N GLY A 9 0.63 -11.59 16.43
CA GLY A 9 1.26 -12.84 16.00
C GLY A 9 0.40 -13.62 15.00
N ARG A 10 -0.91 -13.75 15.26
CA ARG A 10 -1.84 -14.42 14.32
C ARG A 10 -1.98 -13.70 12.98
N VAL A 11 -2.05 -12.36 12.97
CA VAL A 11 -2.10 -11.55 11.74
C VAL A 11 -0.84 -11.81 10.90
N LEU A 12 0.32 -11.74 11.53
CA LEU A 12 1.62 -11.91 10.86
C LEU A 12 1.88 -13.36 10.42
N ALA A 13 1.38 -14.35 11.15
CA ALA A 13 1.41 -15.75 10.73
C ALA A 13 0.54 -15.97 9.48
N ARG A 14 -0.67 -15.38 9.45
CA ARG A 14 -1.55 -15.44 8.27
C ARG A 14 -0.91 -14.78 7.06
N LEU A 15 -0.28 -13.63 7.25
CA LEU A 15 0.49 -12.97 6.20
C LEU A 15 1.61 -13.88 5.69
N GLY A 16 2.34 -14.54 6.60
CA GLY A 16 3.39 -15.49 6.23
C GLY A 16 2.87 -16.64 5.37
N ASP A 17 1.74 -17.24 5.74
CA ASP A 17 1.08 -18.27 4.93
C ASP A 17 0.72 -17.77 3.53
N TYR A 18 0.13 -16.57 3.45
CA TYR A 18 -0.23 -15.93 2.19
C TYR A 18 0.99 -15.67 1.30
N LEU A 19 2.06 -15.09 1.86
CA LEU A 19 3.27 -14.75 1.09
C LEU A 19 4.03 -15.99 0.59
N THR A 20 4.01 -17.10 1.35
CA THR A 20 4.58 -18.38 0.89
C THR A 20 3.86 -18.88 -0.37
N GLU A 21 2.53 -18.96 -0.32
CA GLU A 21 1.74 -19.41 -1.46
C GLU A 21 1.85 -18.42 -2.64
N LEU A 22 1.81 -17.11 -2.36
CA LEU A 22 1.97 -16.06 -3.35
C LEU A 22 3.29 -16.18 -4.12
N SER A 23 4.39 -16.43 -3.41
CA SER A 23 5.71 -16.61 -4.02
C SER A 23 5.72 -17.84 -4.94
N GLY A 24 5.11 -18.95 -4.51
CA GLY A 24 4.97 -20.16 -5.32
C GLY A 24 4.17 -19.95 -6.60
N GLN A 25 3.04 -19.24 -6.52
CA GLN A 25 2.22 -18.91 -7.70
C GLN A 25 2.89 -17.88 -8.61
N LYS A 26 3.58 -16.89 -8.03
CA LYS A 26 4.36 -15.90 -8.78
C LYS A 26 5.46 -16.54 -9.60
N LEU A 27 6.22 -17.48 -9.02
CA LEU A 27 7.25 -18.22 -9.76
C LEU A 27 6.69 -18.97 -10.97
N LYS A 28 5.47 -19.50 -10.89
CA LYS A 28 4.80 -20.14 -12.04
C LYS A 28 4.41 -19.11 -13.11
N ALA A 29 3.85 -17.96 -12.69
CA ALA A 29 3.49 -16.88 -13.60
C ALA A 29 4.73 -16.30 -14.32
N ASP A 30 5.81 -16.04 -13.58
CA ASP A 30 7.04 -15.48 -14.12
C ASP A 30 7.72 -16.44 -15.11
N LYS A 31 7.64 -17.76 -14.90
CA LYS A 31 8.09 -18.76 -15.88
C LYS A 31 7.32 -18.70 -17.20
N ILE A 32 6.00 -18.47 -17.13
CA ILE A 32 5.17 -18.32 -18.33
C ILE A 32 5.51 -17.01 -19.05
N VAL A 33 5.69 -15.91 -18.30
CA VAL A 33 6.13 -14.62 -18.86
C VAL A 33 7.47 -14.78 -19.58
N ALA A 34 8.46 -15.42 -18.96
CA ALA A 34 9.77 -15.65 -19.55
C ALA A 34 9.69 -16.51 -20.83
N SER A 35 8.86 -17.56 -20.81
CA SER A 35 8.62 -18.41 -21.99
C SER A 35 7.96 -17.62 -23.13
N ASN A 36 6.95 -16.80 -22.82
CA ASN A 36 6.24 -16.00 -23.83
C ASN A 36 7.11 -14.88 -24.42
N ALA A 37 8.13 -14.40 -23.70
CA ALA A 37 9.05 -13.38 -24.19
C ALA A 37 9.96 -13.90 -25.31
N GLN A 38 10.20 -15.22 -25.35
CA GLN A 38 10.98 -15.89 -26.40
C GLN A 38 10.12 -16.34 -27.59
N GLU A 39 8.79 -16.29 -27.43
CA GLU A 39 7.83 -16.76 -28.43
C GLU A 39 7.43 -15.64 -29.38
N THR A 40 7.68 -15.86 -30.67
CA THR A 40 7.35 -14.93 -31.75
C THR A 40 5.95 -15.16 -32.32
N ASP A 41 5.43 -16.38 -32.19
CA ASP A 41 4.08 -16.75 -32.64
C ASP A 41 3.03 -16.39 -31.57
N PRO A 42 2.10 -15.46 -31.85
CA PRO A 42 1.03 -15.12 -30.92
C PRO A 42 0.16 -16.32 -30.49
N ASP A 43 -0.01 -17.32 -31.35
CA ASP A 43 -0.87 -18.48 -31.09
C ASP A 43 -0.23 -19.48 -30.09
N LEU A 44 1.09 -19.40 -29.92
CA LEU A 44 1.84 -20.24 -28.97
C LEU A 44 2.01 -19.59 -27.58
N LYS A 45 1.65 -18.30 -27.44
CA LYS A 45 1.74 -17.58 -26.16
C LYS A 45 0.71 -18.09 -25.16
N ARG A 46 1.19 -18.55 -24.00
CA ARG A 46 0.32 -19.07 -22.94
C ARG A 46 -0.26 -17.93 -22.10
N PRO A 47 -1.53 -18.02 -21.64
CA PRO A 47 -2.08 -17.00 -20.75
C PRO A 47 -1.31 -16.98 -19.43
N VAL A 48 -0.87 -15.79 -19.02
CA VAL A 48 -0.21 -15.58 -17.73
C VAL A 48 -1.27 -15.66 -16.63
N PRO A 49 -1.14 -16.56 -15.64
CA PRO A 49 -2.13 -16.68 -14.59
C PRO A 49 -2.10 -15.46 -13.66
N ASP A 50 -3.28 -15.05 -13.19
CA ASP A 50 -3.45 -14.12 -12.08
C ASP A 50 -2.98 -14.82 -10.79
N PHE A 51 -1.70 -14.65 -10.47
CA PHE A 51 -1.07 -15.35 -9.35
C PHE A 51 -1.62 -14.92 -7.97
N PRO A 52 -2.01 -13.65 -7.71
CA PRO A 52 -2.76 -13.30 -6.50
C PRO A 52 -4.11 -14.01 -6.40
N LEU A 53 -4.89 -14.06 -7.48
CA LEU A 53 -6.17 -14.78 -7.49
C LEU A 53 -5.96 -16.27 -7.18
N LYS A 54 -5.00 -16.91 -7.84
CA LYS A 54 -4.68 -18.34 -7.61
C LYS A 54 -4.24 -18.59 -6.17
N THR A 55 -3.50 -17.66 -5.59
CA THR A 55 -3.11 -17.70 -4.18
C THR A 55 -4.34 -17.63 -3.28
N TRP A 56 -5.25 -16.68 -3.54
CA TRP A 56 -6.48 -16.53 -2.78
C TRP A 56 -7.37 -17.77 -2.82
N GLU A 57 -7.51 -18.40 -3.99
CA GLU A 57 -8.24 -19.66 -4.16
C GLU A 57 -7.68 -20.78 -3.29
N VAL A 58 -6.35 -20.92 -3.22
CA VAL A 58 -5.67 -21.93 -2.35
C VAL A 58 -5.90 -21.63 -0.87
N LEU A 59 -5.83 -20.36 -0.46
CA LEU A 59 -6.15 -19.99 0.92
C LEU A 59 -7.63 -20.24 1.26
N CYS A 60 -8.54 -19.98 0.33
CA CYS A 60 -9.96 -20.28 0.52
C CYS A 60 -10.19 -21.78 0.71
N ALA A 61 -9.63 -22.60 -0.19
CA ALA A 61 -9.74 -24.06 -0.14
C ALA A 61 -9.13 -24.69 1.13
N SER A 62 -8.09 -24.06 1.69
CA SER A 62 -7.45 -24.50 2.93
C SER A 62 -8.12 -23.96 4.21
N GLY A 63 -9.28 -23.28 4.10
CA GLY A 63 -10.00 -22.70 5.24
C GLY A 63 -9.21 -21.58 5.91
N LYS A 64 -8.35 -20.89 5.15
CA LYS A 64 -7.40 -19.91 5.67
C LYS A 64 -7.85 -18.45 5.53
N LEU A 65 -9.00 -18.18 4.93
CA LEU A 65 -9.56 -16.82 4.84
C LEU A 65 -10.47 -16.50 6.03
N SER A 66 -10.80 -15.21 6.22
CA SER A 66 -11.78 -14.81 7.23
C SER A 66 -13.19 -15.30 6.86
N ASP A 67 -14.00 -15.65 7.86
CA ASP A 67 -15.39 -16.10 7.67
C ASP A 67 -16.20 -15.11 6.81
N SER A 68 -15.94 -13.81 7.00
CA SER A 68 -16.56 -12.68 6.29
C SER A 68 -16.19 -12.59 4.80
N ARG A 69 -15.24 -13.40 4.34
CA ARG A 69 -14.73 -13.40 2.95
C ARG A 69 -14.85 -14.73 2.24
N LEU A 70 -15.31 -15.81 2.89
CA LEU A 70 -15.47 -17.12 2.26
C LEU A 70 -16.39 -17.10 1.03
N ALA A 71 -17.44 -16.27 1.05
CA ALA A 71 -18.40 -16.12 -0.05
C ALA A 71 -18.12 -14.90 -0.95
N VAL A 72 -17.03 -14.16 -0.69
CA VAL A 72 -16.69 -12.94 -1.45
C VAL A 72 -15.57 -13.28 -2.43
N PRO A 73 -15.74 -13.06 -3.74
CA PRO A 73 -14.69 -13.36 -4.71
C PRO A 73 -13.49 -12.43 -4.50
N TYR A 74 -12.30 -12.94 -4.83
CA TYR A 74 -11.11 -12.12 -4.89
C TYR A 74 -11.29 -11.03 -5.94
N SER A 75 -10.85 -9.84 -5.59
CA SER A 75 -10.96 -8.66 -6.41
C SER A 75 -9.60 -8.41 -7.05
N THR A 76 -9.44 -8.87 -8.30
CA THR A 76 -8.17 -8.71 -9.04
C THR A 76 -7.76 -7.25 -9.12
N ARG A 77 -6.46 -7.02 -9.00
CA ARG A 77 -5.82 -5.71 -9.17
C ARG A 77 -4.76 -5.81 -10.26
N GLN A 78 -4.69 -4.76 -11.06
CA GLN A 78 -3.71 -4.65 -12.14
C GLN A 78 -3.01 -3.31 -12.04
N ASP A 79 -1.73 -3.29 -12.40
CA ASP A 79 -1.00 -2.05 -12.54
C ASP A 79 -1.26 -1.33 -13.87
N GLY A 80 -0.60 -0.18 -14.07
CA GLY A 80 -0.73 0.64 -15.27
C GLY A 80 -0.30 -0.04 -16.57
N ILE A 81 0.27 -1.25 -16.52
CA ILE A 81 0.60 -2.05 -17.71
C ILE A 81 -0.05 -3.45 -17.67
N CYS A 82 -1.14 -3.59 -16.92
CA CYS A 82 -1.97 -4.81 -16.82
C CYS A 82 -1.31 -6.03 -16.17
N ARG A 83 -0.25 -5.85 -15.37
CA ARG A 83 0.31 -6.95 -14.55
C ARG A 83 -0.53 -7.13 -13.30
N ALA A 84 -0.76 -8.38 -12.89
CA ALA A 84 -1.45 -8.68 -11.64
C ALA A 84 -0.66 -8.13 -10.44
N VAL A 85 -1.35 -7.42 -9.54
CA VAL A 85 -0.79 -6.83 -8.32
C VAL A 85 -1.39 -7.55 -7.11
N PRO A 86 -0.56 -8.10 -6.20
CA PRO A 86 -1.05 -8.62 -4.93
C PRO A 86 -1.59 -7.48 -4.08
N ASP A 87 -2.82 -7.64 -3.60
CA ASP A 87 -3.51 -6.67 -2.75
C ASP A 87 -4.20 -7.40 -1.61
N ILE A 88 -3.93 -6.96 -0.39
CA ILE A 88 -4.52 -7.54 0.82
C ILE A 88 -4.93 -6.46 1.81
N VAL A 89 -5.99 -6.75 2.56
CA VAL A 89 -6.54 -5.85 3.56
C VAL A 89 -6.46 -6.49 4.95
N PHE A 90 -5.89 -5.76 5.90
CA PHE A 90 -6.00 -6.05 7.32
C PHE A 90 -7.15 -5.25 7.92
N LYS A 91 -8.23 -5.94 8.28
CA LYS A 91 -9.33 -5.34 9.03
C LYS A 91 -8.93 -5.26 10.51
N VAL A 92 -8.47 -4.09 10.94
CA VAL A 92 -7.97 -3.83 12.28
C VAL A 92 -8.70 -2.62 12.86
N PRO A 93 -9.41 -2.77 13.99
CA PRO A 93 -10.11 -1.65 14.64
C PRO A 93 -9.18 -0.49 15.02
N THR A 94 -9.77 0.69 15.28
CA THR A 94 -9.03 1.85 15.78
C THR A 94 -8.34 1.51 17.10
N GLY A 95 -7.09 1.93 17.29
CA GLY A 95 -6.28 1.56 18.45
C GLY A 95 -5.68 0.14 18.40
N GLY A 96 -6.03 -0.70 17.42
CA GLY A 96 -5.50 -2.07 17.28
C GLY A 96 -4.07 -2.18 16.74
N GLY A 97 -3.26 -1.11 16.83
CA GLY A 97 -1.86 -1.13 16.40
C GLY A 97 -1.63 -1.25 14.89
N LYS A 98 -2.42 -0.54 14.07
CA LYS A 98 -2.28 -0.56 12.60
C LYS A 98 -0.86 -0.23 12.13
N THR A 99 -0.29 0.88 12.59
CA THR A 99 1.08 1.28 12.22
C THR A 99 2.12 0.21 12.58
N PHE A 100 1.99 -0.44 13.74
CA PHE A 100 2.85 -1.56 14.11
C PHE A 100 2.72 -2.74 13.13
N LEU A 101 1.48 -3.16 12.83
CA LEU A 101 1.21 -4.24 11.89
C LEU A 101 1.72 -3.92 10.49
N ALA A 102 1.64 -2.67 10.05
CA ALA A 102 2.20 -2.22 8.78
C ALA A 102 3.72 -2.41 8.74
N VAL A 103 4.46 -1.92 9.75
CA VAL A 103 5.92 -2.08 9.84
C VAL A 103 6.34 -3.55 9.93
N ALA A 104 5.63 -4.33 10.75
CA ALA A 104 5.87 -5.76 10.89
C ALA A 104 5.59 -6.53 9.58
N ALA A 105 4.54 -6.14 8.85
CA ALA A 105 4.21 -6.71 7.56
C ALA A 105 5.27 -6.38 6.50
N LEU A 106 5.80 -5.15 6.49
CA LEU A 106 6.90 -4.77 5.59
C LEU A 106 8.10 -5.71 5.77
N SER A 107 8.42 -6.09 7.01
CA SER A 107 9.51 -7.04 7.28
C SER A 107 9.31 -8.40 6.61
N LYS A 108 8.06 -8.89 6.59
CA LYS A 108 7.70 -10.14 5.89
C LYS A 108 7.63 -9.95 4.38
N ILE A 109 7.08 -8.85 3.89
CA ILE A 109 6.96 -8.58 2.45
C ILE A 109 8.35 -8.49 1.82
N PHE A 110 9.26 -7.70 2.40
CA PHE A 110 10.62 -7.56 1.88
C PHE A 110 11.44 -8.83 2.07
N GLY A 111 11.44 -9.42 3.27
CA GLY A 111 12.25 -10.59 3.58
C GLY A 111 11.76 -11.89 2.93
N GLN A 112 10.46 -12.19 3.00
CA GLN A 112 9.89 -13.47 2.59
C GLN A 112 9.41 -13.48 1.13
N TYR A 113 8.82 -12.38 0.64
CA TYR A 113 8.24 -12.31 -0.70
C TYR A 113 9.18 -11.69 -1.73
N LEU A 114 9.77 -10.53 -1.43
CA LEU A 114 10.69 -9.86 -2.36
C LEU A 114 12.13 -10.41 -2.29
N GLY A 115 12.51 -11.02 -1.17
CA GLY A 115 13.86 -11.57 -0.97
C GLY A 115 14.97 -10.51 -0.94
N ARG A 116 14.65 -9.29 -0.52
CA ARG A 116 15.60 -8.15 -0.47
C ARG A 116 15.33 -7.27 0.75
N LYS A 117 16.32 -6.48 1.18
CA LYS A 117 16.21 -5.56 2.31
C LYS A 117 16.13 -4.09 1.88
N GLU A 118 16.49 -3.81 0.63
CA GLU A 118 16.44 -2.52 -0.03
C GLU A 118 15.20 -2.40 -0.93
N GLY A 119 14.87 -1.17 -1.30
CA GLY A 119 13.77 -0.84 -2.18
C GLY A 119 12.94 0.30 -1.64
N PHE A 120 11.70 0.41 -2.11
CA PHE A 120 10.87 1.58 -1.86
C PHE A 120 9.50 1.22 -1.28
N VAL A 121 9.14 1.91 -0.21
CA VAL A 121 7.83 1.86 0.43
C VAL A 121 7.13 3.20 0.23
N LEU A 122 6.00 3.17 -0.45
CA LEU A 122 5.10 4.30 -0.56
C LEU A 122 4.02 4.18 0.51
N TRP A 123 4.13 4.97 1.58
CA TRP A 123 3.21 4.92 2.71
C TRP A 123 2.20 6.06 2.62
N ILE A 124 0.95 5.70 2.36
CA ILE A 124 -0.16 6.63 2.21
C ILE A 124 -0.92 6.74 3.53
N VAL A 125 -1.11 7.99 3.97
CA VAL A 125 -1.86 8.33 5.19
C VAL A 125 -2.99 9.30 4.86
N PRO A 126 -4.11 9.29 5.62
CA PRO A 126 -5.34 9.97 5.20
C PRO A 126 -5.43 11.44 5.65
N ASN A 127 -4.59 11.88 6.59
CA ASN A 127 -4.61 13.24 7.13
C ASN A 127 -3.26 13.65 7.74
N GLU A 128 -3.11 14.96 7.95
CA GLU A 128 -1.89 15.59 8.47
C GLU A 128 -1.52 15.13 9.88
N ALA A 129 -2.51 14.87 10.74
CA ALA A 129 -2.23 14.42 12.11
C ALA A 129 -1.56 13.04 12.12
N ILE A 130 -2.08 12.10 11.32
CA ILE A 130 -1.48 10.76 11.15
C ILE A 130 -0.14 10.86 10.43
N TYR A 131 -0.01 11.74 9.45
CA TYR A 131 1.26 12.01 8.77
C TYR A 131 2.35 12.45 9.75
N THR A 132 2.10 13.54 10.48
CA THR A 132 3.07 14.12 11.43
C THR A 132 3.41 13.12 12.54
N GLN A 133 2.42 12.38 13.06
CA GLN A 133 2.66 11.36 14.08
C GLN A 133 3.52 10.21 13.55
N THR A 134 3.15 9.63 12.41
CA THR A 134 3.87 8.49 11.80
C THR A 134 5.30 8.90 11.45
N ARG A 135 5.47 10.08 10.84
CA ARG A 135 6.78 10.64 10.51
C ARG A 135 7.67 10.76 11.74
N ARG A 136 7.16 11.34 12.83
CA ARG A 136 7.91 11.48 14.08
C ARG A 136 8.34 10.11 14.63
N GLN A 137 7.44 9.11 14.59
CA GLN A 137 7.71 7.76 15.07
C GLN A 137 8.71 6.99 14.21
N LEU A 138 8.73 7.21 12.89
CA LEU A 138 9.72 6.57 12.00
C LEU A 138 11.07 7.29 12.03
N ALA A 139 11.08 8.60 12.26
CA ALA A 139 12.31 9.41 12.31
C ALA A 139 13.12 9.15 13.58
N ASP A 140 12.47 8.88 14.71
CA ASP A 140 13.14 8.58 15.97
C ASP A 140 13.73 7.16 15.98
N ARG A 141 15.06 7.06 15.95
CA ARG A 141 15.82 5.79 15.99
C ARG A 141 15.60 4.96 17.26
N HIS A 142 15.13 5.57 18.34
CA HIS A 142 14.79 4.86 19.57
C HIS A 142 13.35 4.35 19.57
N HIS A 143 12.54 4.83 18.63
CA HIS A 143 11.16 4.39 18.53
C HIS A 143 11.10 2.96 18.00
N PRO A 144 10.28 2.07 18.59
CA PRO A 144 10.26 0.66 18.20
C PRO A 144 9.93 0.41 16.72
N TYR A 145 9.10 1.25 16.10
CA TYR A 145 8.79 1.13 14.66
C TYR A 145 10.02 1.35 13.80
N ARG A 146 10.84 2.36 14.13
CA ARG A 146 12.08 2.62 13.43
C ARG A 146 13.08 1.48 13.65
N GLN A 147 13.21 0.98 14.88
CA GLN A 147 14.07 -0.17 15.18
C GLN A 147 13.70 -1.40 14.34
N MET A 148 12.42 -1.67 14.13
CA MET A 148 11.98 -2.78 13.27
C MET A 148 12.37 -2.58 11.80
N LEU A 149 12.25 -1.36 11.27
CA LEU A 149 12.71 -1.04 9.92
C LEU A 149 14.24 -1.09 9.80
N ASP A 150 14.97 -0.67 10.84
CA ASP A 150 16.43 -0.76 10.89
C ASP A 150 16.88 -2.23 10.92
N VAL A 151 16.21 -3.10 11.67
CA VAL A 151 16.48 -4.56 11.64
C VAL A 151 16.22 -5.13 10.24
N LEU A 152 15.12 -4.75 9.59
CA LEU A 152 14.79 -5.18 8.24
C LEU A 152 15.84 -4.76 7.21
N SER A 153 16.23 -3.48 7.22
CA SER A 153 17.12 -2.89 6.22
C SER A 153 18.61 -3.07 6.53
N GLY A 154 18.97 -3.54 7.73
CA GLY A 154 20.37 -3.55 8.19
C GLY A 154 20.89 -2.15 8.55
N ASN A 155 20.06 -1.33 9.20
CA ASN A 155 20.27 0.07 9.56
C ASN A 155 20.36 1.04 8.37
N ALA A 156 19.89 0.63 7.19
CA ALA A 156 19.87 1.43 5.97
C ALA A 156 18.46 1.97 5.65
N VAL A 157 17.79 2.56 6.64
CA VAL A 157 16.47 3.20 6.43
C VAL A 157 16.65 4.66 6.04
N ARG A 158 16.11 5.03 4.88
CA ARG A 158 15.99 6.42 4.43
C ARG A 158 14.53 6.84 4.45
N LEU A 159 14.19 7.86 5.24
CA LEU A 159 12.87 8.48 5.19
C LEU A 159 12.91 9.59 4.16
N LEU A 160 11.89 9.61 3.30
CA LEU A 160 11.74 10.60 2.25
C LEU A 160 10.45 11.37 2.45
N GLU A 161 10.54 12.69 2.32
CA GLU A 161 9.43 13.59 2.20
C GLU A 161 9.18 13.96 0.74
N LYS A 162 8.04 14.60 0.47
CA LYS A 162 7.62 15.02 -0.88
C LYS A 162 8.64 15.90 -1.61
N ALA A 163 9.50 16.63 -0.89
CA ALA A 163 10.44 17.60 -1.47
C ALA A 163 11.89 17.08 -1.48
N ASP A 164 12.12 15.85 -1.02
CA ASP A 164 13.45 15.29 -0.96
C ASP A 164 13.88 14.77 -2.33
N GLN A 165 15.16 14.91 -2.63
CA GLN A 165 15.77 14.32 -3.82
C GLN A 165 15.70 12.79 -3.76
N LEU A 166 15.38 12.20 -4.92
CA LEU A 166 15.28 10.77 -5.13
C LEU A 166 16.34 10.32 -6.15
N ASP A 167 17.29 9.50 -5.70
CA ASP A 167 18.32 8.90 -6.55
C ASP A 167 18.11 7.39 -6.65
N ALA A 168 18.30 6.80 -7.83
CA ALA A 168 18.22 5.35 -8.03
C ALA A 168 19.18 4.58 -7.10
N ARG A 169 20.39 5.12 -6.87
CA ARG A 169 21.40 4.52 -5.99
C ARG A 169 20.92 4.42 -4.54
N ASP A 170 20.10 5.37 -4.09
CA ASP A 170 19.52 5.31 -2.76
C ASP A 170 18.53 4.16 -2.64
N VAL A 171 17.69 3.96 -3.66
CA VAL A 171 16.69 2.87 -3.69
C VAL A 171 17.36 1.50 -3.80
N GLU A 172 18.51 1.42 -4.47
CA GLU A 172 19.29 0.18 -4.61
C GLU A 172 20.04 -0.21 -3.32
N SER A 173 20.36 0.75 -2.45
CA SER A 173 21.19 0.55 -1.26
C SER A 173 20.46 0.68 0.08
N HIS A 174 19.27 1.30 0.08
CA HIS A 174 18.50 1.59 1.29
C HIS A 174 17.05 1.09 1.18
N LEU A 175 16.42 0.93 2.34
CA LEU A 175 14.96 0.89 2.44
C LEU A 175 14.45 2.33 2.49
N CYS A 176 14.03 2.84 1.34
CA CYS A 176 13.42 4.15 1.20
C CYS A 176 11.95 4.09 1.60
N VAL A 177 11.53 4.87 2.60
CA VAL A 177 10.14 4.98 3.03
C VAL A 177 9.67 6.41 2.81
N MET A 178 8.78 6.59 1.84
CA MET A 178 8.17 7.88 1.54
C MET A 178 6.76 7.95 2.11
N LEU A 179 6.52 8.91 2.99
CA LEU A 179 5.19 9.20 3.51
C LEU A 179 4.49 10.21 2.59
N LEU A 180 3.27 9.91 2.16
CA LEU A 180 2.44 10.82 1.36
C LEU A 180 1.01 10.85 1.86
N MET A 181 0.35 11.97 1.63
CA MET A 181 -1.10 12.08 1.78
C MET A 181 -1.76 12.13 0.41
N LEU A 182 -2.66 11.18 0.15
CA LEU A 182 -3.57 11.23 -1.01
C LEU A 182 -4.89 11.83 -0.53
N GLN A 183 -5.13 13.10 -0.87
CA GLN A 183 -6.36 13.80 -0.51
C GLN A 183 -7.51 13.35 -1.42
N ALA A 184 -8.67 13.02 -0.86
CA ALA A 184 -9.81 12.46 -1.61
C ALA A 184 -10.62 13.49 -2.46
N GLY A 185 -10.08 14.68 -2.73
CA GLY A 185 -10.80 15.79 -3.38
C GLY A 185 -10.47 15.96 -4.87
N ASN A 186 -11.48 15.99 -5.75
CA ASN A 186 -11.30 16.12 -7.21
C ASN A 186 -10.54 17.38 -7.70
N ARG A 187 -10.56 18.49 -6.96
CA ARG A 187 -9.81 19.71 -7.32
C ARG A 187 -8.35 19.67 -6.86
N GLU A 188 -8.09 19.19 -5.64
CA GLU A 188 -6.74 19.06 -5.08
C GLU A 188 -5.99 17.86 -5.66
N ASN A 189 -6.69 16.79 -6.09
CA ASN A 189 -6.09 15.65 -6.77
C ASN A 189 -5.36 16.05 -8.06
N LYS A 190 -5.81 17.10 -8.78
CA LYS A 190 -5.05 17.62 -9.93
C LYS A 190 -3.73 18.24 -9.48
N ASP A 191 -3.68 18.89 -8.33
CA ASP A 191 -2.45 19.43 -7.77
C ASP A 191 -1.58 18.32 -7.17
N SER A 192 -2.15 17.28 -6.55
CA SER A 192 -1.49 16.02 -6.15
C SER A 192 -0.85 15.30 -7.33
N LEU A 193 -1.55 15.22 -8.47
CA LEU A 193 -1.05 14.68 -9.73
C LEU A 193 -0.01 15.58 -10.40
N LYS A 194 -0.05 16.90 -10.17
CA LYS A 194 1.05 17.81 -10.53
C LYS A 194 2.28 17.60 -9.64
N MET A 195 2.15 17.02 -8.44
CA MET A 195 3.28 16.76 -7.54
C MET A 195 4.24 15.69 -8.08
N PHE A 196 3.73 14.80 -8.93
CA PHE A 196 4.51 13.75 -9.59
C PHE A 196 5.05 14.16 -10.96
N ARG A 197 4.87 15.42 -11.38
CA ARG A 197 5.43 15.98 -12.63
C ARG A 197 6.82 16.52 -12.40
N ASP A 198 7.59 16.61 -13.49
CA ASP A 198 8.97 17.12 -13.58
C ASP A 198 9.41 17.99 -12.40
N ARG A 199 10.28 17.40 -11.60
CA ARG A 199 11.09 18.10 -10.62
C ARG A 199 12.51 17.63 -10.91
N GLY A 200 13.45 18.57 -11.07
CA GLY A 200 14.87 18.25 -11.25
C GLY A 200 15.52 17.71 -9.97
N ASP A 201 14.78 16.94 -9.18
CA ASP A 201 15.16 16.29 -7.93
C ASP A 201 15.08 14.75 -8.04
N VAL A 202 14.92 14.22 -9.25
CA VAL A 202 14.87 12.79 -9.55
C VAL A 202 16.02 12.41 -10.47
N ASP A 203 16.92 11.55 -9.99
CA ASP A 203 18.17 11.21 -10.67
C ASP A 203 18.34 9.69 -10.83
N GLY A 204 18.87 9.27 -11.99
CA GLY A 204 19.34 7.90 -12.21
C GLY A 204 18.26 6.85 -12.56
N PHE A 205 17.00 7.25 -12.78
CA PHE A 205 15.93 6.31 -13.16
C PHE A 205 15.70 6.23 -14.67
N CYS A 206 15.83 7.35 -15.38
CA CYS A 206 15.64 7.37 -16.83
C CYS A 206 16.98 7.35 -17.57
N PRO A 207 16.99 6.86 -18.82
CA PRO A 207 18.17 6.96 -19.66
C PRO A 207 18.59 8.41 -19.93
N PRO A 208 19.88 8.68 -20.18
CA PRO A 208 20.34 10.00 -20.62
C PRO A 208 19.65 10.43 -21.92
N GLU A 209 19.38 11.74 -22.05
CA GLU A 209 18.60 12.32 -23.15
C GLU A 209 19.07 11.94 -24.56
N TRP A 210 20.38 11.72 -24.74
CA TRP A 210 21.01 11.38 -26.01
C TRP A 210 20.85 9.90 -26.40
N GLU A 211 20.38 9.02 -25.51
CA GLU A 211 20.27 7.59 -25.75
C GLU A 211 18.88 7.19 -26.29
N GLN A 212 18.63 7.50 -27.57
CA GLN A 212 17.35 7.20 -28.23
C GLN A 212 16.91 5.73 -28.06
N HIS A 213 17.84 4.79 -28.22
CA HIS A 213 17.52 3.36 -28.14
C HIS A 213 17.10 2.94 -26.72
N ALA A 214 17.72 3.53 -25.69
CA ALA A 214 17.40 3.25 -24.30
C ALA A 214 16.03 3.81 -23.91
N HIS A 215 15.66 5.01 -24.36
CA HIS A 215 14.31 5.55 -24.17
C HIS A 215 13.24 4.69 -24.87
N ALA A 216 13.50 4.23 -26.09
CA ALA A 216 12.59 3.34 -26.82
C ALA A 216 12.41 2.00 -26.08
N ALA A 217 13.49 1.41 -25.58
CA ALA A 217 13.45 0.17 -24.79
C ALA A 217 12.67 0.36 -23.47
N ALA A 218 12.88 1.48 -22.77
CA ALA A 218 12.17 1.80 -21.54
C ALA A 218 10.65 1.92 -21.75
N LEU A 219 10.24 2.59 -22.83
CA LEU A 219 8.82 2.73 -23.22
C LEU A 219 8.20 1.40 -23.67
N ALA A 220 8.95 0.57 -24.39
CA ALA A 220 8.50 -0.76 -24.76
C ALA A 220 8.27 -1.66 -23.53
N ALA A 221 9.17 -1.57 -22.54
CA ALA A 221 9.07 -2.34 -21.30
C ALA A 221 7.98 -1.81 -20.35
N ASN A 222 7.77 -0.48 -20.31
CA ASN A 222 6.78 0.17 -19.45
C ASN A 222 5.98 1.22 -20.25
N PRO A 223 4.92 0.81 -20.97
CA PRO A 223 4.14 1.72 -21.82
C PRO A 223 3.43 2.86 -21.10
N ASN A 224 3.31 2.80 -19.76
CA ASN A 224 2.64 3.83 -18.96
C ASN A 224 3.60 4.92 -18.42
N LEU A 225 4.84 4.98 -18.90
CA LEU A 225 5.76 6.08 -18.60
C LEU A 225 5.33 7.36 -19.31
N ASP A 226 5.45 8.49 -18.62
CA ASP A 226 5.19 9.81 -19.19
C ASP A 226 6.40 10.27 -20.03
N ILE A 227 6.13 10.86 -21.20
CA ILE A 227 7.15 11.43 -22.10
C ILE A 227 7.06 12.95 -22.18
N TYR A 228 8.17 13.62 -22.52
CA TYR A 228 8.16 15.04 -22.87
C TYR A 228 7.31 15.30 -24.11
N ASP A 229 6.72 16.49 -24.19
CA ASP A 229 5.97 16.89 -25.37
C ASP A 229 6.95 17.12 -26.53
N LEU A 230 6.73 16.41 -27.64
CA LEU A 230 7.55 16.50 -28.84
C LEU A 230 7.52 17.90 -29.45
N ALA A 231 6.43 18.67 -29.26
CA ALA A 231 6.32 20.02 -29.80
C ALA A 231 7.28 21.02 -29.13
N GLY A 232 7.80 20.70 -27.94
CA GLY A 232 8.75 21.53 -27.19
C GLY A 232 10.10 20.87 -26.91
N SER A 233 10.34 19.65 -27.42
CA SER A 233 11.59 18.92 -27.19
C SER A 233 12.68 19.35 -28.18
N SER A 234 13.93 19.41 -27.71
CA SER A 234 15.12 19.59 -28.55
C SER A 234 15.44 18.38 -29.44
N TYR A 235 14.76 17.25 -29.23
CA TYR A 235 15.02 15.99 -29.90
C TYR A 235 13.78 15.51 -30.70
N PRO A 236 13.97 14.95 -31.91
CA PRO A 236 12.87 14.50 -32.77
C PRO A 236 12.27 13.13 -32.37
N TRP A 237 12.53 12.65 -31.15
CA TRP A 237 12.04 11.34 -30.66
C TRP A 237 11.46 11.43 -29.24
N PRO A 238 10.59 10.48 -28.85
CA PRO A 238 10.01 10.45 -27.50
C PRO A 238 11.07 10.25 -26.42
N GLN A 239 11.11 11.16 -25.45
CA GLN A 239 11.98 11.08 -24.27
C GLN A 239 11.15 10.84 -23.02
N VAL A 240 11.56 9.85 -22.24
CA VAL A 240 10.96 9.57 -20.92
C VAL A 240 11.29 10.70 -19.97
N LYS A 241 10.30 11.20 -19.22
CA LYS A 241 10.48 12.29 -18.27
C LYS A 241 11.21 11.86 -16.99
N ASP A 242 12.14 12.69 -16.53
CA ASP A 242 12.71 12.61 -15.19
C ASP A 242 11.74 13.18 -14.16
N SER A 243 10.79 12.35 -13.76
CA SER A 243 9.72 12.72 -12.84
C SER A 243 9.54 11.67 -11.75
N LEU A 244 9.08 12.10 -10.58
CA LEU A 244 8.80 11.20 -9.47
C LEU A 244 7.78 10.12 -9.87
N GLY A 245 6.80 10.46 -10.71
CA GLY A 245 5.83 9.49 -11.23
C GLY A 245 6.50 8.37 -12.05
N ASN A 246 7.41 8.71 -12.95
CA ASN A 246 8.17 7.73 -13.73
C ASN A 246 9.15 6.93 -12.86
N ALA A 247 9.84 7.58 -11.93
CA ALA A 247 10.69 6.89 -10.98
C ALA A 247 9.89 5.83 -10.20
N LEU A 248 8.72 6.19 -9.64
CA LEU A 248 7.87 5.22 -8.94
C LEU A 248 7.39 4.08 -9.86
N ARG A 249 7.00 4.37 -11.11
CA ARG A 249 6.62 3.35 -12.10
C ARG A 249 7.73 2.34 -12.40
N LEU A 250 8.99 2.79 -12.38
CA LEU A 250 10.17 1.96 -12.61
C LEU A 250 10.59 1.19 -11.35
N ILE A 251 10.56 1.86 -10.19
CA ILE A 251 10.88 1.30 -8.88
C ILE A 251 9.91 0.18 -8.49
N ARG A 252 8.63 0.31 -8.86
CA ARG A 252 7.53 -0.59 -8.49
C ARG A 252 7.39 -0.76 -6.97
N PRO A 253 6.97 0.28 -6.24
CA PRO A 253 7.03 0.32 -4.78
C PRO A 253 6.14 -0.72 -4.11
N VAL A 254 6.45 -1.06 -2.86
CA VAL A 254 5.48 -1.64 -1.93
C VAL A 254 4.62 -0.50 -1.40
N VAL A 255 3.31 -0.63 -1.50
CA VAL A 255 2.38 0.40 -1.05
C VAL A 255 1.75 -0.02 0.27
N VAL A 256 1.75 0.89 1.24
CA VAL A 256 1.00 0.75 2.50
C VAL A 256 -0.06 1.84 2.55
N MET A 257 -1.33 1.46 2.72
CA MET A 257 -2.44 2.41 2.85
C MET A 257 -3.00 2.35 4.28
N ASP A 258 -2.73 3.38 5.07
CA ASP A 258 -3.35 3.52 6.40
C ASP A 258 -4.72 4.18 6.27
N GLU A 259 -5.74 3.55 6.86
CA GLU A 259 -7.15 3.89 6.70
C GLU A 259 -7.62 3.93 5.24
N GLY A 260 -7.34 2.84 4.50
CA GLY A 260 -7.69 2.69 3.07
C GLY A 260 -9.12 3.11 2.70
N HIS A 261 -10.10 2.93 3.59
CA HIS A 261 -11.50 3.36 3.38
C HIS A 261 -11.71 4.88 3.16
N LYS A 262 -10.72 5.73 3.47
CA LYS A 262 -10.74 7.18 3.21
C LYS A 262 -10.08 7.56 1.89
N ALA A 263 -9.16 6.74 1.38
CA ALA A 263 -8.44 6.97 0.12
C ALA A 263 -9.21 6.49 -1.13
N VAL A 264 -10.53 6.30 -1.02
CA VAL A 264 -11.39 5.62 -2.01
C VAL A 264 -11.92 6.58 -3.09
N SER A 265 -11.12 7.58 -3.48
CA SER A 265 -11.42 8.22 -4.76
C SER A 265 -10.87 7.32 -5.87
N GLU A 266 -11.67 7.05 -6.88
CA GLU A 266 -11.26 6.29 -8.07
C GLU A 266 -9.98 6.84 -8.70
N LEU A 267 -9.81 8.16 -8.65
CA LEU A 267 -8.60 8.82 -9.14
C LEU A 267 -7.37 8.46 -8.30
N ALA A 268 -7.48 8.47 -6.97
CA ALA A 268 -6.37 8.06 -6.09
C ALA A 268 -6.01 6.58 -6.31
N PHE A 269 -7.02 5.72 -6.46
CA PHE A 269 -6.82 4.30 -6.74
C PHE A 269 -6.13 4.06 -8.09
N SER A 270 -6.64 4.65 -9.17
CA SER A 270 -6.03 4.53 -10.51
C SER A 270 -4.62 5.11 -10.57
N THR A 271 -4.36 6.20 -9.86
CA THR A 271 -3.02 6.79 -9.74
C THR A 271 -2.05 5.83 -9.04
N LEU A 272 -2.48 5.26 -7.91
CA LEU A 272 -1.69 4.34 -7.10
C LEU A 272 -1.27 3.10 -7.87
N TYR A 273 -2.22 2.43 -8.52
CA TYR A 273 -1.93 1.27 -9.36
C TYR A 273 -1.18 1.67 -10.65
N GLY A 274 -1.36 2.91 -11.10
CA GLY A 274 -0.59 3.53 -12.17
C GLY A 274 0.89 3.73 -11.85
N PHE A 275 1.31 3.70 -10.58
CA PHE A 275 2.73 3.67 -10.16
C PHE A 275 3.36 2.28 -10.21
N ASN A 276 2.69 1.29 -10.80
CA ASN A 276 3.21 -0.06 -10.96
C ASN A 276 3.63 -0.77 -9.66
N PRO A 277 2.85 -0.68 -8.57
CA PRO A 277 3.23 -1.27 -7.29
C PRO A 277 3.47 -2.78 -7.42
N CYS A 278 4.44 -3.30 -6.69
CA CYS A 278 4.71 -4.75 -6.65
C CYS A 278 3.88 -5.48 -5.58
N PHE A 279 3.32 -4.74 -4.62
CA PHE A 279 2.46 -5.23 -3.54
C PHE A 279 1.69 -4.08 -2.91
N VAL A 280 0.42 -4.28 -2.56
CA VAL A 280 -0.42 -3.31 -1.83
C VAL A 280 -0.92 -3.93 -0.53
N LEU A 281 -0.69 -3.23 0.59
CA LEU A 281 -1.20 -3.56 1.91
C LEU A 281 -2.11 -2.44 2.41
N GLU A 282 -3.40 -2.73 2.57
CA GLU A 282 -4.34 -1.80 3.18
C GLU A 282 -4.59 -2.17 4.65
N LEU A 283 -4.57 -1.18 5.53
CA LEU A 283 -4.95 -1.33 6.93
C LEU A 283 -6.14 -0.45 7.24
N THR A 284 -7.24 -1.04 7.70
CA THR A 284 -8.43 -0.24 8.00
C THR A 284 -9.37 -0.91 9.01
N ALA A 285 -10.13 -0.12 9.75
CA ALA A 285 -11.21 -0.66 10.58
C ALA A 285 -12.44 -1.09 9.77
N THR A 286 -12.67 -0.45 8.63
CA THR A 286 -13.93 -0.51 7.88
C THR A 286 -13.66 -0.74 6.39
N PRO A 287 -13.28 -1.97 5.99
CA PRO A 287 -13.09 -2.28 4.57
C PRO A 287 -14.37 -1.99 3.80
N LYS A 288 -14.23 -1.33 2.64
CA LYS A 288 -15.36 -0.96 1.78
C LYS A 288 -15.42 -1.89 0.58
N ASP A 289 -16.58 -2.50 0.40
CA ASP A 289 -16.94 -3.20 -0.82
C ASP A 289 -17.71 -2.23 -1.71
N VAL A 290 -17.21 -1.98 -2.93
CA VAL A 290 -17.81 -1.05 -3.88
C VAL A 290 -18.68 -1.82 -4.85
N ALA A 291 -19.98 -1.51 -4.85
CA ALA A 291 -20.92 -2.13 -5.77
C ALA A 291 -20.68 -1.65 -7.22
N PRO A 292 -20.96 -2.49 -8.22
CA PRO A 292 -20.93 -2.06 -9.62
C PRO A 292 -21.94 -0.94 -9.85
N THR A 293 -21.56 0.05 -10.65
CA THR A 293 -22.46 1.16 -11.04
C THR A 293 -22.88 0.99 -12.49
N GLY A 294 -24.18 1.10 -12.78
CA GLY A 294 -24.70 1.21 -14.15
C GLY A 294 -24.68 2.64 -14.69
N GLY A 295 -25.17 2.84 -15.92
CA GLY A 295 -25.35 4.16 -16.55
C GLY A 295 -24.44 4.40 -17.76
N LYS A 296 -24.19 5.68 -18.11
CA LYS A 296 -23.41 6.06 -19.30
C LYS A 296 -21.95 5.56 -19.27
N ASN A 297 -21.37 5.44 -18.07
CA ASN A 297 -20.04 4.87 -17.84
C ASN A 297 -20.18 3.77 -16.77
N PRO A 298 -20.58 2.55 -17.15
CA PRO A 298 -20.72 1.45 -16.21
C PRO A 298 -19.36 1.10 -15.61
N LYS A 299 -19.33 0.76 -14.31
CA LYS A 299 -18.09 0.45 -13.60
C LYS A 299 -18.20 -0.89 -12.89
N PRO A 300 -17.15 -1.74 -12.96
CA PRO A 300 -17.13 -2.97 -12.21
C PRO A 300 -17.11 -2.68 -10.72
N GLY A 301 -17.83 -3.51 -9.96
CA GLY A 301 -17.70 -3.52 -8.51
C GLY A 301 -16.34 -4.06 -8.12
N HIS A 302 -15.84 -3.67 -6.96
CA HIS A 302 -14.63 -4.23 -6.41
C HIS A 302 -14.80 -4.43 -4.91
N HIS A 303 -14.51 -5.65 -4.47
CA HIS A 303 -14.49 -6.01 -3.05
C HIS A 303 -13.11 -5.76 -2.44
N ALA A 304 -13.08 -5.56 -1.13
CA ALA A 304 -11.85 -5.48 -0.35
C ALA A 304 -11.32 -6.90 -0.06
N ASN A 305 -10.07 -7.16 -0.44
CA ASN A 305 -9.38 -8.44 -0.30
C ASN A 305 -8.94 -8.67 1.17
N VAL A 306 -9.89 -8.82 2.10
CA VAL A 306 -9.61 -8.92 3.55
C VAL A 306 -8.97 -10.26 3.91
N LEU A 307 -7.65 -10.25 4.11
CA LEU A 307 -6.88 -11.44 4.46
C LEU A 307 -7.06 -11.80 5.95
N VAL A 308 -7.13 -10.78 6.81
CA VAL A 308 -7.28 -10.95 8.26
C VAL A 308 -8.30 -9.98 8.82
N GLU A 309 -9.13 -10.48 9.73
CA GLU A 309 -10.06 -9.69 10.54
C GLU A 309 -9.75 -9.83 12.02
N VAL A 310 -9.36 -8.70 12.65
CA VAL A 310 -9.15 -8.62 14.09
C VAL A 310 -10.47 -8.22 14.76
N LYS A 311 -11.07 -9.18 15.47
CA LYS A 311 -12.32 -8.96 16.23
C LYS A 311 -12.03 -8.15 17.50
N SER A 312 -12.97 -7.28 17.92
CA SER A 312 -12.85 -6.43 19.11
C SER A 312 -12.53 -7.21 20.39
N ILE A 313 -13.05 -8.44 20.55
CA ILE A 313 -12.76 -9.32 21.69
C ILE A 313 -11.26 -9.67 21.77
N SER A 314 -10.57 -9.80 20.63
CA SER A 314 -9.12 -10.05 20.62
C SER A 314 -8.32 -8.84 21.06
N LEU A 315 -8.83 -7.63 20.83
CA LEU A 315 -8.20 -6.40 21.29
C LEU A 315 -8.43 -6.16 22.78
N ASP A 316 -9.63 -6.47 23.28
CA ASP A 316 -9.96 -6.43 24.71
C ASP A 316 -9.06 -7.37 25.52
N ARG A 317 -8.92 -8.64 25.09
CA ARG A 317 -7.97 -9.59 25.70
C ARG A 317 -6.52 -9.10 25.64
N GLY A 318 -6.16 -8.31 24.63
CA GLY A 318 -4.84 -7.69 24.50
C GLY A 318 -4.66 -6.43 25.34
N GLY A 319 -5.68 -5.98 26.08
CA GLY A 319 -5.67 -4.72 26.83
C GLY A 319 -5.63 -3.47 25.95
N MET A 320 -6.01 -3.59 24.67
CA MET A 320 -5.93 -2.51 23.68
C MET A 320 -7.21 -1.67 23.58
N ILE A 321 -8.30 -2.12 24.22
CA ILE A 321 -9.55 -1.38 24.32
C ILE A 321 -9.72 -0.92 25.76
N LYS A 322 -9.97 0.38 25.95
CA LYS A 322 -10.51 0.87 27.22
C LYS A 322 -11.99 0.48 27.25
N MET A 323 -12.38 -0.39 28.17
CA MET A 323 -13.78 -0.83 28.38
C MET A 323 -14.71 0.39 28.53
N PRO A 324 -15.99 0.29 28.12
CA PRO A 324 -16.68 1.38 27.45
C PRO A 324 -17.05 2.55 28.38
N LEU A 325 -17.18 3.70 27.74
CA LEU A 325 -17.90 4.88 28.22
C LEU A 325 -19.28 4.43 28.74
N ASN A 326 -19.54 4.62 30.05
CA ASN A 326 -20.89 4.55 30.58
C ASN A 326 -21.66 5.79 30.09
N LEU A 327 -22.37 5.63 28.96
CA LEU A 327 -23.34 6.63 28.53
C LEU A 327 -24.59 6.47 29.39
N ASP A 328 -24.84 7.44 30.26
CA ASP A 328 -26.08 7.60 31.02
C ASP A 328 -26.99 8.59 30.27
N PRO A 329 -27.90 8.13 29.40
CA PRO A 329 -28.77 9.00 28.63
C PRO A 329 -29.82 9.61 29.56
N ARG A 330 -29.56 10.83 30.04
CA ARG A 330 -30.55 11.61 30.81
C ARG A 330 -31.17 12.69 29.95
N SER A 331 -32.49 12.80 30.04
CA SER A 331 -33.27 13.87 29.43
C SER A 331 -33.09 15.17 30.21
N GLY A 332 -32.25 16.06 29.68
CA GLY A 332 -32.06 17.41 30.22
C GLY A 332 -30.94 18.14 29.47
N THR A 333 -31.15 19.42 29.16
CA THR A 333 -30.15 20.28 28.48
C THR A 333 -29.17 20.95 29.44
N ASP A 334 -29.27 20.69 30.75
CA ASP A 334 -28.50 21.41 31.77
C ASP A 334 -27.10 20.81 31.97
N ARG A 335 -26.08 21.59 31.61
CA ARG A 335 -24.66 21.22 31.62
C ARG A 335 -24.09 21.13 33.04
N ARG A 336 -24.66 21.85 34.01
CA ARG A 336 -24.15 21.87 35.40
C ARG A 336 -24.36 20.53 36.09
N THR A 337 -25.54 19.94 35.91
CA THR A 337 -25.90 18.64 36.51
C THR A 337 -25.00 17.51 36.01
N ALA A 338 -24.56 17.56 34.75
CA ALA A 338 -23.61 16.61 34.19
C ALA A 338 -22.20 16.74 34.79
N LEU A 339 -21.76 17.97 35.06
CA LEU A 339 -20.44 18.27 35.66
C LEU A 339 -20.37 17.87 37.13
N ASP A 340 -21.43 18.09 37.90
CA ASP A 340 -21.46 17.71 39.32
C ASP A 340 -21.43 16.18 39.48
N ARG A 341 -22.15 15.45 38.61
CA ARG A 341 -22.11 13.97 38.60
C ARG A 341 -20.74 13.41 38.18
N LEU A 342 -20.04 14.07 37.26
CA LEU A 342 -18.68 13.69 36.88
C LEU A 342 -17.75 13.76 38.10
N ARG A 343 -17.86 14.83 38.91
CA ARG A 343 -17.10 15.00 40.16
C ARG A 343 -17.45 13.94 41.20
N ASP A 344 -18.73 13.58 41.33
CA ASP A 344 -19.17 12.50 42.23
C ASP A 344 -18.61 11.13 41.81
N LEU A 345 -18.55 10.84 40.50
CA LEU A 345 -17.98 9.60 39.97
C LEU A 345 -16.46 9.55 40.11
N ASP A 346 -15.77 10.68 39.91
CA ASP A 346 -14.31 10.78 40.08
C ASP A 346 -13.88 10.66 41.56
N THR A 347 -14.78 10.91 42.52
CA THR A 347 -14.52 10.76 43.96
C THR A 347 -14.90 9.38 44.50
N SER A 348 -15.63 8.57 43.73
CA SER A 348 -16.08 7.22 44.11
C SER A 348 -15.35 6.09 43.36
N ALA A 349 -14.38 6.43 42.51
CA ALA A 349 -13.39 5.53 41.90
C ALA A 349 -12.02 5.70 42.59
#